data_AF-A0A1I7YN98-F1
#
_entry.id   AF-A0A1I7YN98-F1
#
_cell.length_a   1.000
_cell.length_b   1.000
_cell.length_c   1.000
_cell.angle_alpha   90.00
_cell.angle_beta   90.00
_cell.angle_gamma   90.00
#
_symmetry.space_group_name_H-M   'P 1'
#
loop_
_entity.id
_entity.type
_entity.pdbx_description
1 polymer ?
#
loop_
_entity_poly.entity_id
_entity_poly.type
_entity_poly.pdbx_seq_one_letter_code
_entity_poly.pdbx_strand_id
1 'polypeptide(L)'
;MEASSYPIWTQQLIQDCSESKRRVVEHELYQRMRDNKLSAATMRHYVIGGWPVVEQFALYMAQNLTKTKFARHPGEDMARRWLMRNIRVELNHADYWVDWARAQGVSLEELQAQNVPPELHALSHWCWHTSSGDSLIVAIAATNYAIEGATGEWSAVVCSTGVYAAAFPEEERKRAMKWLKMHAQYDDAHPWEALEIVCTLAGNNPSKALQ
;
A
#
# COMPACT_ATOMS: atom_id res chain seq x y z
N MET A 1 12.10 -11.33 -8.16
CA MET A 1 10.79 -10.68 -8.33
C MET A 1 10.16 -11.18 -9.63
N GLU A 2 9.93 -12.49 -9.74
CA GLU A 2 9.36 -13.10 -10.95
C GLU A 2 8.28 -14.10 -10.54
N ALA A 3 7.12 -14.06 -11.22
CA ALA A 3 6.00 -14.95 -10.91
C ALA A 3 6.34 -16.44 -11.15
N SER A 4 7.23 -16.73 -12.10
CA SER A 4 7.74 -18.06 -12.44
C SER A 4 8.47 -18.77 -11.30
N SER A 5 8.95 -18.01 -10.30
CA SER A 5 9.61 -18.56 -9.11
C SER A 5 8.64 -19.14 -8.08
N TYR A 6 7.33 -18.96 -8.26
CA TYR A 6 6.28 -19.41 -7.34
C TYR A 6 5.47 -20.58 -7.92
N PRO A 7 4.79 -21.38 -7.07
CA PRO A 7 3.93 -22.46 -7.53
C PRO A 7 2.86 -22.03 -8.54
N ILE A 8 2.35 -22.98 -9.33
CA ILE A 8 1.36 -22.73 -10.39
C ILE A 8 0.10 -22.04 -9.84
N TRP A 9 -0.37 -22.44 -8.64
CA TRP A 9 -1.55 -21.82 -8.04
C TRP A 9 -1.33 -20.33 -7.74
N THR A 10 -0.11 -19.94 -7.38
CA THR A 10 0.24 -18.53 -7.13
C THR A 10 0.24 -17.75 -8.43
N GLN A 11 0.77 -18.33 -9.51
CA GLN A 11 0.74 -17.72 -10.83
C GLN A 11 -0.70 -17.53 -11.33
N GLN A 12 -1.57 -18.51 -11.07
CA GLN A 12 -3.00 -18.40 -11.37
C GLN A 12 -3.66 -17.29 -10.54
N LEU A 13 -3.39 -17.20 -9.23
CA LEU A 13 -3.88 -16.11 -8.38
C LEU A 13 -3.48 -14.72 -8.91
N ILE A 14 -2.22 -14.55 -9.31
CA ILE A 14 -1.74 -13.30 -9.92
C ILE A 14 -2.54 -12.99 -11.20
N GLN A 15 -2.74 -13.99 -12.05
CA GLN A 15 -3.49 -13.85 -13.29
C GLN A 15 -4.96 -13.47 -13.03
N ASP A 16 -5.61 -14.12 -12.07
CA ASP A 16 -7.02 -13.89 -11.73
C ASP A 16 -7.24 -12.48 -11.13
N CYS A 17 -6.24 -11.96 -10.42
CA CYS A 17 -6.27 -10.60 -9.86
C CYS A 17 -5.77 -9.51 -10.82
N SER A 18 -5.22 -9.87 -11.98
CA SER A 18 -4.50 -8.94 -12.87
C SER A 18 -5.37 -7.76 -13.33
N GLU A 19 -6.59 -8.02 -13.79
CA GLU A 19 -7.49 -6.95 -14.26
C GLU A 19 -7.96 -6.04 -13.11
N SER A 20 -8.21 -6.63 -11.93
CA SER A 20 -8.59 -5.86 -10.74
C SER A 20 -7.48 -4.91 -10.31
N LYS A 21 -6.22 -5.34 -10.40
CA LYS A 21 -5.04 -4.48 -10.16
C LYS A 21 -4.87 -3.45 -11.27
N ARG A 22 -4.93 -3.87 -12.54
CA ARG A 22 -4.69 -3.03 -13.73
C ARG A 22 -5.55 -1.77 -13.71
N ARG A 23 -6.87 -1.91 -13.50
CA ARG A 23 -7.80 -0.77 -13.47
C ARG A 23 -7.54 0.23 -12.33
N VAL A 24 -6.80 -0.16 -11.29
CA VAL A 24 -6.35 0.74 -10.21
C VAL A 24 -5.05 1.43 -10.63
N VAL A 25 -4.00 0.67 -10.95
CA VAL A 25 -2.67 1.23 -11.20
C VAL A 25 -2.60 2.05 -12.49
N GLU A 26 -3.47 1.77 -13.47
CA GLU A 26 -3.59 2.52 -14.73
C GLU A 26 -4.72 3.57 -14.70
N HIS A 27 -5.35 3.81 -13.54
CA HIS A 27 -6.53 4.66 -13.43
C HIS A 27 -6.28 6.10 -13.93
N GLU A 28 -7.28 6.70 -14.59
CA GLU A 28 -7.19 8.06 -15.16
C GLU A 28 -6.76 9.10 -14.11
N LEU A 29 -7.22 8.95 -12.85
CA LEU A 29 -6.83 9.81 -11.73
C LEU A 29 -5.31 9.95 -11.62
N TYR A 30 -4.55 8.85 -11.71
CA TYR A 30 -3.08 8.88 -11.60
C TYR A 30 -2.42 9.49 -12.83
N GLN A 31 -2.97 9.25 -14.02
CA GLN A 31 -2.49 9.87 -15.26
C GLN A 31 -2.68 11.40 -15.23
N ARG A 32 -3.82 11.87 -14.70
CA ARG A 32 -4.08 13.30 -14.51
C ARG A 32 -3.23 13.90 -13.40
N MET A 33 -2.99 13.17 -12.30
CA MET A 33 -2.11 13.61 -11.22
C MET A 33 -0.68 13.79 -11.73
N ARG A 34 -0.15 12.79 -12.46
CA ARG A 34 1.15 12.84 -13.14
C ARG A 34 1.32 14.10 -13.97
N ASP A 35 0.29 14.46 -14.74
CA ASP A 35 0.29 15.62 -15.63
C ASP A 35 -0.03 16.95 -14.94
N ASN A 36 -0.22 16.96 -13.60
CA ASN A 36 -0.68 18.13 -12.84
C ASN A 36 -2.03 18.71 -13.35
N LYS A 37 -2.98 17.83 -13.67
CA LYS A 37 -4.31 18.15 -14.24
C LYS A 37 -5.49 17.78 -13.34
N LEU A 38 -5.24 17.32 -12.12
CA LEU A 38 -6.31 17.13 -11.13
C LEU A 38 -6.79 18.49 -10.62
N SER A 39 -8.10 18.59 -10.35
CA SER A 39 -8.63 19.76 -9.67
C SER A 39 -8.12 19.80 -8.22
N ALA A 40 -7.99 21.00 -7.66
CA ALA A 40 -7.61 21.17 -6.25
C ALA A 40 -8.58 20.44 -5.30
N ALA A 41 -9.89 20.45 -5.61
CA ALA A 41 -10.90 19.73 -4.83
C ALA A 41 -10.68 18.21 -4.86
N THR A 42 -10.39 17.64 -6.03
CA THR A 42 -10.09 16.21 -6.16
C THR A 42 -8.81 15.83 -5.43
N MET A 43 -7.75 16.64 -5.58
CA MET A 43 -6.47 16.40 -4.91
C MET A 43 -6.61 16.43 -3.39
N ARG A 44 -7.39 17.40 -2.87
CA ARG A 44 -7.74 17.51 -1.46
C ARG A 44 -8.48 16.28 -0.94
N HIS A 45 -9.52 15.81 -1.64
CA HIS A 45 -10.21 14.58 -1.26
C HIS A 45 -9.27 13.37 -1.28
N TYR A 46 -8.37 13.27 -2.26
CA TYR A 46 -7.41 12.18 -2.35
C TYR A 46 -6.48 12.11 -1.14
N VAL A 47 -5.82 13.23 -0.77
CA VAL A 47 -4.89 13.23 0.37
C VAL A 47 -5.60 13.07 1.72
N ILE A 48 -6.83 13.57 1.87
CA ILE A 48 -7.61 13.37 3.09
C ILE A 48 -8.09 11.92 3.19
N GLY A 49 -8.70 11.38 2.13
CA GLY A 49 -9.29 10.04 2.18
C GLY A 49 -8.26 8.90 2.19
N GLY A 50 -7.07 9.12 1.64
CA GLY A 50 -5.97 8.15 1.76
C GLY A 50 -5.31 8.12 3.14
N TRP A 51 -5.46 9.19 3.93
CA TRP A 51 -4.76 9.36 5.21
C TRP A 51 -4.97 8.22 6.22
N PRO A 52 -6.19 7.71 6.48
CA PRO A 52 -6.38 6.67 7.48
C PRO A 52 -5.63 5.38 7.17
N VAL A 53 -5.51 5.01 5.89
CA VAL A 53 -4.77 3.80 5.48
C VAL A 53 -3.28 4.00 5.71
N VAL A 54 -2.76 5.18 5.39
CA VAL A 54 -1.33 5.51 5.55
C VAL A 54 -0.95 5.60 7.03
N GLU A 55 -1.75 6.31 7.82
CA GLU A 55 -1.52 6.47 9.26
C GLU A 55 -1.56 5.12 10.00
N GLN A 56 -2.48 4.24 9.61
CA GLN A 56 -2.71 2.96 10.29
C GLN A 56 -1.94 1.79 9.67
N PHE A 57 -1.14 2.00 8.62
CA PHE A 57 -0.52 0.89 7.89
C PHE A 57 0.37 0.02 8.79
N ALA A 58 1.16 0.66 9.65
CA ALA A 58 1.96 -0.04 10.66
C ALA A 58 1.11 -0.74 11.73
N LEU A 59 -0.10 -0.27 12.01
CA LEU A 59 -1.03 -0.89 12.95
C LEU A 59 -1.65 -2.16 12.36
N TYR A 60 -1.94 -2.20 11.07
CA TYR A 60 -2.37 -3.41 10.37
C TYR A 60 -1.30 -4.50 10.48
N MET A 61 -0.03 -4.13 10.23
CA MET A 61 1.11 -5.04 10.43
C MET A 61 1.26 -5.47 11.89
N ALA A 62 1.06 -4.58 12.85
CA ALA A 62 1.12 -4.91 14.27
C ALA A 62 0.03 -5.89 14.68
N GLN A 63 -1.21 -5.72 14.20
CA GLN A 63 -2.31 -6.68 14.42
C GLN A 63 -1.95 -8.06 13.86
N ASN A 64 -1.42 -8.12 12.64
CA ASN A 64 -0.97 -9.37 12.03
C ASN A 64 0.20 -10.00 12.80
N LEU A 65 1.12 -9.22 13.35
CA LEU A 65 2.21 -9.72 14.17
C LEU A 65 1.69 -10.45 15.42
N THR A 66 0.60 -9.98 16.04
CA THR A 66 -0.01 -10.64 17.21
C THR A 66 -0.54 -12.06 16.92
N LYS A 67 -0.88 -12.34 15.65
CA LYS A 67 -1.38 -13.64 15.20
C LYS A 67 -0.28 -14.71 15.11
N THR A 68 0.98 -14.30 15.01
CA THR A 68 2.13 -15.21 14.88
C THR A 68 2.47 -15.93 16.19
N LYS A 69 2.97 -17.17 16.09
CA LYS A 69 3.60 -17.90 17.20
C LYS A 69 4.96 -18.46 16.74
N PHE A 70 5.97 -18.24 17.57
CA PHE A 70 7.34 -18.67 17.29
C PHE A 70 7.41 -20.19 17.08
N ALA A 71 8.11 -20.62 16.03
CA ALA A 71 8.35 -22.02 15.69
C ALA A 71 7.10 -22.88 15.46
N ARG A 72 5.91 -22.27 15.25
CA ARG A 72 4.68 -23.01 14.93
C ARG A 72 4.64 -23.45 13.47
N HIS A 73 5.16 -22.61 12.57
CA HIS A 73 5.19 -22.87 11.13
C HIS A 73 6.30 -22.01 10.47
N PRO A 74 7.07 -22.53 9.49
CA PRO A 74 8.15 -21.76 8.84
C PRO A 74 7.69 -20.42 8.26
N GLY A 75 6.51 -20.39 7.61
CA GLY A 75 5.90 -19.18 7.09
C GLY A 75 5.50 -18.17 8.17
N GLU A 76 5.14 -18.63 9.37
CA GLU A 76 4.83 -17.73 10.49
C GLU A 76 6.10 -17.08 11.05
N ASP A 77 7.21 -17.81 11.16
CA ASP A 77 8.49 -17.24 11.59
C ASP A 77 9.04 -16.25 10.55
N MET A 78 8.81 -16.52 9.27
CA MET A 78 9.11 -15.58 8.18
C MET A 78 8.27 -14.31 8.31
N ALA A 79 6.94 -14.44 8.42
CA ALA A 79 6.01 -13.32 8.63
C ALA A 79 6.38 -12.50 9.86
N ARG A 80 6.63 -13.14 11.01
CA ARG A 80 6.99 -12.47 12.26
C ARG A 80 8.22 -11.57 12.10
N ARG A 81 9.31 -12.13 11.55
CA ARG A 81 10.56 -11.38 11.37
C ARG A 81 10.40 -10.23 10.37
N TRP A 82 9.66 -10.47 9.29
CA TRP A 82 9.40 -9.47 8.25
C TRP A 82 8.55 -8.32 8.79
N LEU A 83 7.44 -8.61 9.48
CA LEU A 83 6.57 -7.60 10.08
C LEU A 83 7.31 -6.74 11.10
N MET A 84 8.11 -7.34 11.99
CA MET A 84 8.91 -6.58 12.96
C MET A 84 9.89 -5.59 12.31
N ARG A 85 10.45 -5.94 11.15
CA ARG A 85 11.35 -5.05 10.39
C ARG A 85 10.57 -3.96 9.65
N ASN A 86 9.47 -4.33 8.99
CA ASN A 86 8.74 -3.40 8.13
C ASN A 86 7.84 -2.43 8.91
N ILE A 87 7.38 -2.78 10.12
CA ILE A 87 6.80 -1.80 11.05
C ILE A 87 7.78 -0.64 11.30
N ARG A 88 9.09 -0.91 11.37
CA ARG A 88 10.11 0.13 11.53
C ARG A 88 10.34 0.92 10.23
N VAL A 89 10.12 0.33 9.05
CA VAL A 89 10.24 1.06 7.77
C VAL A 89 9.22 2.18 7.68
N GLU A 90 7.98 1.92 8.14
CA GLU A 90 6.87 2.90 8.12
C GLU A 90 7.04 4.10 9.06
N LEU A 91 8.08 4.14 9.89
CA LEU A 91 8.23 5.10 11.01
C LEU A 91 7.91 6.56 10.63
N ASN A 92 8.37 7.02 9.46
CA ASN A 92 8.22 8.41 9.02
C ASN A 92 7.22 8.57 7.85
N HIS A 93 6.58 7.50 7.39
CA HIS A 93 5.73 7.56 6.20
C HIS A 93 4.47 8.41 6.43
N ALA A 94 3.89 8.34 7.63
CA ALA A 94 2.78 9.21 8.02
C ALA A 94 3.18 10.70 7.96
N ASP A 95 4.36 11.06 8.50
CA ASP A 95 4.87 12.43 8.44
C ASP A 95 5.09 12.91 7.00
N TYR A 96 5.61 12.04 6.13
CA TYR A 96 5.80 12.39 4.72
C TYR A 96 4.48 12.60 3.98
N TRP A 97 3.41 11.91 4.36
CA TRP A 97 2.08 12.15 3.83
C TRP A 97 1.51 13.49 4.30
N VAL A 98 1.70 13.85 5.57
CA VAL A 98 1.32 15.18 6.10
C VAL A 98 2.05 16.30 5.35
N ASP A 99 3.35 16.11 5.09
CA ASP A 99 4.14 17.04 4.29
C ASP A 99 3.61 17.17 2.84
N TRP A 100 3.20 16.05 2.22
CA TRP A 100 2.59 16.07 0.89
C TRP A 100 1.23 16.78 0.88
N ALA A 101 0.38 16.47 1.86
CA ALA A 101 -0.93 17.12 2.03
C ALA A 101 -0.79 18.63 2.22
N ARG A 102 0.19 19.07 3.02
CA ARG A 102 0.47 20.48 3.26
C ARG A 102 0.85 21.22 1.97
N ALA A 103 1.64 20.60 1.11
CA ALA A 103 2.00 21.16 -0.19
C ALA A 103 0.79 21.29 -1.16
N GLN A 104 -0.32 20.62 -0.86
CA GLN A 104 -1.60 20.76 -1.56
C GLN A 104 -2.56 21.72 -0.85
N GLY A 105 -2.10 22.46 0.16
CA GLY A 105 -2.94 23.35 0.96
C GLY A 105 -3.89 22.62 1.92
N VAL A 106 -3.59 21.37 2.29
CA VAL A 106 -4.36 20.58 3.26
C VAL A 106 -3.61 20.52 4.59
N SER A 107 -4.23 21.02 5.64
CA SER A 107 -3.69 21.02 7.01
C SER A 107 -3.87 19.68 7.72
N LEU A 108 -3.12 19.49 8.82
CA LEU A 108 -3.28 18.32 9.68
C LEU A 108 -4.69 18.24 10.29
N GLU A 109 -5.29 19.37 10.63
CA GLU A 109 -6.67 19.42 11.15
C GLU A 109 -7.66 18.88 10.11
N GLU A 110 -7.48 19.21 8.83
CA GLU A 110 -8.33 18.70 7.76
C GLU A 110 -8.12 17.21 7.51
N LEU A 111 -6.88 16.72 7.64
CA LEU A 111 -6.60 15.27 7.63
C LEU A 111 -7.28 14.57 8.82
N GLN A 112 -7.30 15.17 10.01
CA GLN A 112 -7.95 14.59 11.19
C GLN A 112 -9.47 14.64 11.11
N ALA A 113 -10.04 15.68 10.49
CA ALA A 113 -11.48 15.87 10.38
C ALA A 113 -12.17 14.87 9.44
N GLN A 114 -11.43 14.28 8.48
CA GLN A 114 -11.93 13.22 7.58
C GLN A 114 -13.25 13.57 6.87
N ASN A 115 -13.39 14.82 6.44
CA ASN A 115 -14.55 15.32 5.70
C ASN A 115 -14.47 14.94 4.21
N VAL A 116 -14.66 13.66 3.90
CA VAL A 116 -14.68 13.10 2.53
C VAL A 116 -15.88 12.16 2.34
N PRO A 117 -16.27 11.85 1.08
CA PRO A 117 -17.31 10.87 0.81
C PRO A 117 -16.99 9.49 1.40
N PRO A 118 -18.00 8.70 1.81
CA PRO A 118 -17.81 7.40 2.45
C PRO A 118 -17.08 6.38 1.58
N GLU A 119 -17.15 6.50 0.26
CA GLU A 119 -16.42 5.66 -0.69
C GLU A 119 -14.90 5.70 -0.45
N LEU A 120 -14.36 6.83 0.04
CA LEU A 120 -12.94 6.97 0.34
C LEU A 120 -12.57 6.34 1.70
N HIS A 121 -13.53 6.08 2.59
CA HIS A 121 -13.30 5.41 3.87
C HIS A 121 -13.40 3.88 3.79
N ALA A 122 -14.06 3.35 2.77
CA ALA A 122 -14.28 1.90 2.64
C ALA A 122 -12.97 1.09 2.69
N LEU A 123 -11.89 1.62 2.11
CA LEU A 123 -10.59 0.96 2.12
C LEU A 123 -10.01 0.84 3.54
N SER A 124 -10.07 1.89 4.36
CA SER A 124 -9.52 1.84 5.72
C SER A 124 -10.33 0.89 6.62
N HIS A 125 -11.65 0.90 6.47
CA HIS A 125 -12.54 -0.04 7.17
C HIS A 125 -12.22 -1.49 6.80
N TRP A 126 -12.03 -1.77 5.51
CA TRP A 126 -11.62 -3.09 5.03
C TRP A 126 -10.25 -3.52 5.58
N CYS A 127 -9.24 -2.64 5.51
CA CYS A 127 -7.90 -2.92 6.03
C CYS A 127 -7.93 -3.28 7.51
N TRP A 128 -8.71 -2.54 8.30
CA TRP A 128 -8.87 -2.82 9.72
C TRP A 128 -9.61 -4.15 9.95
N HIS A 129 -10.70 -4.38 9.22
CA HIS A 129 -11.50 -5.61 9.36
C HIS A 129 -10.64 -6.85 9.08
N THR A 130 -9.94 -6.92 7.95
CA THR A 130 -9.12 -8.10 7.63
C THR A 130 -7.95 -8.27 8.62
N SER A 131 -7.31 -7.16 9.01
CA SER A 131 -6.23 -7.18 9.99
C SER A 131 -6.70 -7.62 11.38
N SER A 132 -7.93 -7.30 11.76
CA SER A 132 -8.51 -7.70 13.06
C SER A 132 -9.17 -9.08 13.05
N GLY A 133 -9.85 -9.45 11.97
CA GLY A 133 -10.80 -10.57 11.91
C GLY A 133 -10.33 -11.78 11.13
N ASP A 134 -9.50 -11.59 10.09
CA ASP A 134 -9.09 -12.68 9.21
C ASP A 134 -7.81 -13.39 9.67
N SER A 135 -7.53 -14.53 9.04
CA SER A 135 -6.27 -15.26 9.20
C SER A 135 -5.04 -14.42 8.80
N LEU A 136 -3.87 -14.77 9.32
CA LEU A 136 -2.61 -14.07 9.02
C LEU A 136 -2.32 -14.01 7.51
N ILE A 137 -2.50 -15.13 6.80
CA ILE A 137 -2.21 -15.22 5.36
C ILE A 137 -3.13 -14.31 4.54
N VAL A 138 -4.43 -14.27 4.85
CA VAL A 138 -5.42 -13.43 4.15
C VAL A 138 -5.12 -11.95 4.39
N ALA A 139 -4.88 -11.57 5.64
CA ALA A 139 -4.62 -10.17 5.98
C ALA A 139 -3.31 -9.66 5.35
N ILE A 140 -2.22 -10.44 5.37
CA ILE A 140 -0.96 -10.08 4.68
C ILE A 140 -1.18 -9.95 3.16
N ALA A 141 -1.94 -10.86 2.55
CA ALA A 141 -2.26 -10.78 1.13
C ALA A 141 -3.06 -9.50 0.79
N ALA A 142 -4.01 -9.13 1.65
CA ALA A 142 -4.87 -7.96 1.44
C ALA A 142 -4.12 -6.64 1.64
N THR A 143 -3.22 -6.53 2.61
CA THR A 143 -2.52 -5.27 2.93
C THR A 143 -1.14 -5.20 2.28
N ASN A 144 -0.23 -6.08 2.67
CA ASN A 144 1.18 -5.97 2.32
C ASN A 144 1.47 -6.40 0.88
N TYR A 145 0.70 -7.35 0.34
CA TYR A 145 0.83 -7.71 -1.08
C TYR A 145 0.01 -6.78 -1.98
N ALA A 146 -1.32 -6.72 -1.78
CA ALA A 146 -2.20 -6.01 -2.71
C ALA A 146 -2.03 -4.48 -2.63
N ILE A 147 -2.08 -3.88 -1.43
CA ILE A 147 -2.06 -2.42 -1.30
C ILE A 147 -0.65 -1.87 -1.53
N GLU A 148 0.40 -2.41 -0.91
CA GLU A 148 1.78 -1.92 -1.16
C GLU A 148 2.17 -2.12 -2.62
N GLY A 149 1.85 -3.29 -3.21
CA GLY A 149 2.16 -3.56 -4.61
C GLY A 149 1.46 -2.61 -5.59
N ALA A 150 0.16 -2.35 -5.39
CA ALA A 150 -0.51 -1.34 -6.20
C ALA A 150 0.03 0.08 -5.93
N THR A 151 0.44 0.35 -4.69
CA THR A 151 0.98 1.65 -4.28
C THR A 151 2.33 1.98 -4.89
N GLY A 152 3.22 1.00 -4.98
CA GLY A 152 4.48 1.17 -5.71
C GLY A 152 4.24 1.54 -7.17
N GLU A 153 3.32 0.85 -7.83
CA GLU A 153 3.01 1.10 -9.25
C GLU A 153 2.34 2.45 -9.49
N TRP A 154 1.26 2.81 -8.77
CA TRP A 154 0.58 4.08 -9.04
C TRP A 154 1.45 5.28 -8.63
N SER A 155 2.26 5.18 -7.57
CA SER A 155 3.17 6.26 -7.19
C SER A 155 4.28 6.47 -8.24
N ALA A 156 4.75 5.38 -8.86
CA ALA A 156 5.65 5.44 -10.01
C ALA A 156 4.99 6.09 -11.24
N VAL A 157 3.73 5.77 -11.54
CA VAL A 157 2.96 6.43 -12.60
C VAL A 157 2.89 7.95 -12.37
N VAL A 158 2.56 8.39 -11.15
CA VAL A 158 2.51 9.82 -10.80
C VAL A 158 3.87 10.49 -10.98
N CYS A 159 4.97 9.80 -10.68
CA CYS A 159 6.33 10.34 -10.81
C CYS A 159 6.93 10.25 -12.22
N SER A 160 6.32 9.51 -13.14
CA SER A 160 6.96 9.03 -14.37
C SER A 160 7.42 10.10 -15.38
N THR A 161 6.83 11.29 -15.38
CA THR A 161 7.18 12.37 -16.33
C THR A 161 7.86 13.58 -15.69
N GLY A 162 7.91 13.64 -14.35
CA GLY A 162 8.41 14.79 -13.60
C GLY A 162 7.51 16.03 -13.61
N VAL A 163 6.42 16.06 -14.40
CA VAL A 163 5.52 17.23 -14.52
C VAL A 163 4.91 17.61 -13.18
N TYR A 164 4.34 16.64 -12.45
CA TYR A 164 3.78 16.87 -11.11
C TYR A 164 4.81 17.41 -10.12
N ALA A 165 6.03 16.87 -10.12
CA ALA A 165 7.10 17.33 -9.23
C ALA A 165 7.57 18.76 -9.58
N ALA A 166 7.66 19.09 -10.87
CA ALA A 166 8.09 20.41 -11.33
C ALA A 166 7.08 21.52 -11.02
N ALA A 167 5.80 21.17 -10.80
CA ALA A 167 4.76 22.12 -10.44
C ALA A 167 4.91 22.69 -9.01
N PHE A 168 5.62 22.02 -8.11
CA PHE A 168 5.94 22.57 -6.80
C PHE A 168 7.07 23.61 -6.87
N PRO A 169 7.03 24.65 -6.02
CA PRO A 169 8.17 25.54 -5.78
C PRO A 169 9.43 24.73 -5.44
N GLU A 170 10.59 25.20 -5.89
CA GLU A 170 11.85 24.44 -5.81
C GLU A 170 12.24 24.10 -4.37
N GLU A 171 12.04 25.06 -3.47
CA GLU A 171 12.30 24.98 -2.04
C GLU A 171 11.38 23.99 -1.30
N GLU A 172 10.17 23.76 -1.80
CA GLU A 172 9.18 22.85 -1.18
C GLU A 172 9.22 21.45 -1.80
N ARG A 173 9.63 21.34 -3.07
CA ARG A 173 9.53 20.14 -3.91
C ARG A 173 10.09 18.88 -3.25
N LYS A 174 11.27 18.96 -2.63
CA LYS A 174 11.92 17.80 -2.01
C LYS A 174 11.06 17.22 -0.87
N ARG A 175 10.44 18.10 -0.09
CA ARG A 175 9.59 17.75 1.05
C ARG A 175 8.24 17.22 0.56
N ALA A 176 7.59 17.95 -0.34
CA ALA A 176 6.30 17.58 -0.93
C ALA A 176 6.33 16.22 -1.63
N MET A 177 7.42 15.89 -2.32
CA MET A 177 7.56 14.64 -3.08
C MET A 177 8.12 13.47 -2.25
N LYS A 178 8.41 13.65 -0.95
CA LYS A 178 9.14 12.64 -0.18
C LYS A 178 8.38 11.31 -0.09
N TRP A 179 7.08 11.34 0.22
CA TRP A 179 6.27 10.12 0.31
C TRP A 179 6.23 9.36 -1.01
N LEU A 180 5.92 10.06 -2.11
CA LEU A 180 5.86 9.47 -3.45
C LEU A 180 7.20 8.86 -3.86
N LYS A 181 8.33 9.54 -3.60
CA LYS A 181 9.66 9.01 -3.95
C LYS A 181 10.06 7.78 -3.13
N MET A 182 9.57 7.63 -1.90
CA MET A 182 9.86 6.44 -1.10
C MET A 182 9.17 5.20 -1.68
N HIS A 183 7.95 5.36 -2.21
CA HIS A 183 7.12 4.26 -2.69
C HIS A 183 7.25 4.00 -4.20
N ALA A 184 7.64 5.01 -5.00
CA ALA A 184 7.77 4.90 -6.46
C ALA A 184 9.01 4.11 -6.93
N GLN A 185 9.53 3.18 -6.13
CA GLN A 185 10.71 2.39 -6.48
C GLN A 185 10.30 1.25 -7.42
N TYR A 186 10.90 1.23 -8.61
CA TYR A 186 10.59 0.25 -9.66
C TYR A 186 10.95 -1.19 -9.25
N ASP A 187 11.84 -1.34 -8.28
CA ASP A 187 12.33 -2.59 -7.71
C ASP A 187 11.86 -2.83 -6.27
N ASP A 188 10.69 -2.28 -5.90
CA ASP A 188 10.12 -2.49 -4.58
C ASP A 188 9.93 -4.00 -4.29
N ALA A 189 10.76 -4.50 -3.38
CA ALA A 189 10.77 -5.90 -2.97
C ALA A 189 9.59 -6.23 -2.04
N HIS A 190 9.00 -5.25 -1.37
CA HIS A 190 7.99 -5.45 -0.33
C HIS A 190 6.82 -6.33 -0.77
N PRO A 191 6.12 -6.07 -1.90
CA PRO A 191 5.02 -6.93 -2.33
C PRO A 191 5.49 -8.36 -2.66
N TRP A 192 6.69 -8.54 -3.20
CA TRP A 192 7.22 -9.87 -3.54
C TRP A 192 7.64 -10.67 -2.30
N GLU A 193 8.19 -10.00 -1.28
CA GLU A 193 8.47 -10.60 0.02
C GLU A 193 7.17 -10.98 0.74
N ALA A 194 6.13 -10.13 0.67
CA ALA A 194 4.80 -10.45 1.19
C ALA A 194 4.20 -11.67 0.47
N LEU A 195 4.34 -11.75 -0.86
CA LEU A 195 3.89 -12.91 -1.64
C LEU A 195 4.65 -14.19 -1.26
N GLU A 196 5.96 -14.10 -1.01
CA GLU A 196 6.76 -15.24 -0.54
C GLU A 196 6.28 -15.74 0.83
N ILE A 197 5.92 -14.84 1.75
CA ILE A 197 5.31 -15.19 3.04
C ILE A 197 3.96 -15.90 2.82
N VAL A 198 3.10 -15.36 1.95
CA VAL A 198 1.79 -15.95 1.63
C VAL A 198 1.97 -17.36 1.05
N CYS A 199 2.88 -17.53 0.08
CA CYS A 199 3.17 -18.83 -0.52
C CYS A 199 3.74 -19.82 0.49
N THR A 200 4.62 -19.35 1.38
CA THR A 200 5.20 -20.20 2.43
C THR A 200 4.12 -20.65 3.42
N LEU A 201 3.20 -19.76 3.81
CA LEU A 201 2.07 -20.08 4.70
C LEU A 201 1.05 -21.04 4.06
N ALA A 202 0.77 -20.88 2.77
CA ALA A 202 -0.15 -21.74 2.02
C ALA A 202 0.45 -23.11 1.68
N GLY A 203 1.77 -23.17 1.48
CA GLY A 203 2.48 -24.34 0.97
C GLY A 203 2.20 -24.63 -0.51
N ASN A 204 2.65 -25.79 -0.97
CA ASN A 204 2.52 -26.20 -2.38
C ASN A 204 1.11 -26.69 -2.76
N ASN A 205 0.28 -27.05 -1.76
CA ASN A 205 -1.09 -27.55 -1.94
C ASN A 205 -2.03 -26.80 -0.97
N PRO A 206 -2.40 -25.55 -1.27
CA PRO A 206 -3.35 -24.81 -0.45
C PRO A 206 -4.69 -25.55 -0.35
N SER A 207 -5.34 -25.49 0.81
CA SER A 207 -6.69 -26.05 0.99
C SER A 207 -7.71 -25.29 0.14
N LYS A 208 -8.88 -25.88 -0.15
CA LYS A 208 -9.97 -25.19 -0.87
C LYS A 208 -10.45 -23.88 -0.25
N ALA A 209 -10.17 -23.65 1.03
CA ALA A 209 -10.51 -22.39 1.71
C ALA A 209 -9.51 -21.26 1.41
N LEU A 210 -8.36 -21.59 0.82
CA LEU A 210 -7.29 -20.68 0.39
C LEU A 210 -7.12 -20.62 -1.14
N GLN A 211 -7.91 -21.40 -1.89
CA GLN A 211 -8.03 -21.38 -3.35
C GLN A 211 -9.24 -20.55 -3.75
#